data_AF-A0A3V9VL65-F1
#
_entry.id   AF-A0A3V9VL65-F1
#
_cell.length_a   1.000
_cell.length_b   1.000
_cell.length_c   1.000
_cell.angle_alpha   90.00
_cell.angle_beta   90.00
_cell.angle_gamma   90.00
#
_symmetry.space_group_name_H-M   'P 1'
#
loop_
_entity.id
_entity.type
_entity.pdbx_description
1 polymer ?
#
loop_
_entity_poly.entity_id
_entity_poly.type
_entity_poly.pdbx_seq_one_letter_code
_entity_poly.pdbx_strand_id
1 'polypeptide(L)'
;MEHYELPLVFFTVFAQWGIGGVLALTLCQHFSSATFSAKQHRLLALLFWIVTVIGSLASLVHLGTPGGAYRSLAGLGESWLSREVVAFILLNGAMFCWLALVWLKPNHYLVRILGGVTALVGLASILVTSQVYYQMALHPLWHTVATPVGFLGTAVLLGFMSVAVAYGYWYSAFSTLCRGGIVLGIVLSAGALWVRYHVPGADAASPLLWWQLCASLCVAVWGVSRLRYGVHSWAWVALIVTGELAGRMLFYSNVMSGAPWF
;
A
#
# COMPACT_ATOMS: atom_id res chain seq x y z
N MET A 1 12.80 1.77 20.95
CA MET A 1 12.50 1.27 19.59
C MET A 1 11.25 0.38 19.56
N GLU A 2 10.77 -0.11 20.71
CA GLU A 2 9.56 -0.95 20.81
C GLU A 2 8.26 -0.21 20.44
N HIS A 3 8.16 1.10 20.66
CA HIS A 3 6.92 1.87 20.41
C HIS A 3 6.51 2.05 18.93
N TYR A 4 7.36 1.69 17.97
CA TYR A 4 7.09 1.94 16.54
C TYR A 4 6.50 0.73 15.81
N GLU A 5 6.51 -0.46 16.42
CA GLU A 5 6.05 -1.71 15.80
C GLU A 5 6.51 -1.86 14.34
N LEU A 6 7.82 -1.77 14.14
CA LEU A 6 8.45 -1.80 12.82
C LEU A 6 7.95 -2.96 11.93
N PRO A 7 7.73 -4.19 12.45
CA PRO A 7 7.14 -5.27 11.65
C PRO A 7 5.77 -4.90 11.06
N LEU A 8 4.87 -4.27 11.83
CA LEU A 8 3.55 -3.82 11.37
C LEU A 8 3.64 -2.62 10.42
N VAL A 9 4.63 -1.74 10.60
CA VAL A 9 4.93 -0.65 9.67
C VAL A 9 5.28 -1.20 8.29
N PHE A 10 6.26 -2.10 8.23
CA PHE A 10 6.69 -2.71 6.98
C PHE A 10 5.57 -3.55 6.35
N PHE A 11 4.86 -4.33 7.16
CA PHE A 11 3.72 -5.13 6.72
C PHE A 11 2.69 -4.27 5.98
N THR A 12 2.17 -3.24 6.65
CA THR A 12 1.08 -2.43 6.09
C THR A 12 1.54 -1.65 4.85
N VAL A 13 2.69 -0.96 4.90
CA VAL A 13 3.16 -0.13 3.77
C VAL A 13 3.52 -0.98 2.55
N PHE A 14 4.25 -2.09 2.72
CA PHE A 14 4.65 -2.92 1.59
C PHE A 14 3.49 -3.72 1.00
N ALA A 15 2.59 -4.25 1.83
CA ALA A 15 1.37 -4.87 1.33
C ALA A 15 0.54 -3.89 0.48
N GLN A 16 0.32 -2.68 1.00
CA GLN A 16 -0.42 -1.63 0.29
C GLN A 16 0.27 -1.24 -1.02
N TRP A 17 1.60 -1.10 -1.02
CA TRP A 17 2.37 -0.80 -2.23
C TRP A 17 2.17 -1.88 -3.30
N GLY A 18 2.33 -3.15 -2.94
CA GLY A 18 2.14 -4.26 -3.87
C GLY A 18 0.72 -4.34 -4.44
N ILE A 19 -0.30 -4.21 -3.58
CA ILE A 19 -1.72 -4.19 -3.97
C ILE A 19 -2.02 -3.03 -4.93
N GLY A 20 -1.58 -1.82 -4.57
CA GLY A 20 -1.73 -0.65 -5.41
C GLY A 20 -0.98 -0.76 -6.74
N GLY A 21 0.17 -1.43 -6.74
CA GLY A 21 0.94 -1.72 -7.93
C GLY A 21 0.22 -2.63 -8.90
N VAL A 22 -0.40 -3.72 -8.42
CA VAL A 22 -1.21 -4.61 -9.26
C VAL A 22 -2.46 -3.91 -9.77
N LEU A 23 -3.13 -3.10 -8.94
CA LEU A 23 -4.25 -2.26 -9.36
C LEU A 23 -3.83 -1.32 -10.50
N ALA A 24 -2.78 -0.53 -10.28
CA ALA A 24 -2.28 0.43 -11.26
C ALA A 24 -1.83 -0.27 -12.55
N LEU A 25 -1.09 -1.38 -12.45
CA LEU A 25 -0.59 -2.12 -13.61
C LEU A 25 -1.73 -2.73 -14.43
N THR A 26 -2.74 -3.30 -13.76
CA THR A 26 -3.91 -3.89 -14.43
C THR A 26 -4.73 -2.82 -15.15
N LEU A 27 -5.01 -1.70 -14.48
CA LEU A 27 -5.75 -0.59 -15.08
C LEU A 27 -4.98 0.03 -16.25
N CYS A 28 -3.66 0.20 -16.11
CA CYS A 28 -2.83 0.78 -17.15
C CYS A 28 -2.73 -0.13 -18.39
N GLN A 29 -2.50 -1.43 -18.20
CA GLN A 29 -2.46 -2.40 -19.31
C GLN A 29 -3.78 -2.49 -20.07
N HIS A 30 -4.89 -2.12 -19.43
CA HIS A 30 -6.20 -2.20 -20.07
C HIS A 30 -6.68 -0.89 -20.69
N PHE A 31 -6.48 0.24 -20.01
CA PHE A 31 -7.08 1.52 -20.38
C PHE A 31 -6.08 2.56 -20.90
N SER A 32 -4.76 2.31 -20.82
CA SER A 32 -3.77 3.23 -21.39
C SER A 32 -3.50 2.92 -22.86
N SER A 33 -3.17 3.96 -23.63
CA SER A 33 -2.80 3.83 -25.05
C SER A 33 -1.50 3.06 -25.27
N ALA A 34 -0.54 3.20 -24.35
CA ALA A 34 0.69 2.43 -24.34
C ALA A 34 0.56 1.26 -23.36
N THR A 35 0.79 0.04 -23.85
CA THR A 35 0.78 -1.19 -23.05
C THR A 35 2.20 -1.71 -22.87
N PHE A 36 2.54 -2.15 -21.65
CA PHE A 36 3.82 -2.78 -21.37
C PHE A 36 3.97 -4.07 -22.17
N SER A 37 5.15 -4.25 -22.77
CA SER A 37 5.54 -5.54 -23.37
C SER A 37 5.53 -6.67 -22.32
N ALA A 38 5.46 -7.91 -22.77
CA ALA A 38 5.47 -9.08 -21.89
C ALA A 38 6.63 -9.08 -20.88
N LYS A 39 7.84 -8.66 -21.31
CA LYS A 39 9.02 -8.59 -20.45
C LYS A 39 8.86 -7.54 -19.35
N GLN A 40 8.37 -6.35 -19.69
CA GLN A 40 8.15 -5.26 -18.75
C GLN A 40 7.02 -5.58 -17.76
N HIS A 41 5.94 -6.19 -18.25
CA HIS A 41 4.83 -6.63 -17.42
C HIS A 41 5.27 -7.69 -16.40
N ARG A 42 6.08 -8.67 -16.81
CA ARG A 42 6.69 -9.66 -15.90
C ARG A 42 7.58 -9.02 -14.83
N LEU A 43 8.40 -8.04 -15.22
CA LEU A 43 9.28 -7.35 -14.26
C LEU A 43 8.47 -6.60 -13.20
N LEU A 44 7.45 -5.83 -13.61
CA LEU A 44 6.60 -5.10 -12.68
C LEU A 44 5.73 -6.03 -11.82
N ALA A 45 5.18 -7.09 -12.41
CA ALA A 45 4.42 -8.10 -11.66
C ALA A 45 5.29 -8.78 -10.60
N LEU A 46 6.54 -9.12 -10.94
CA LEU A 46 7.50 -9.69 -10.00
C LEU A 46 7.84 -8.70 -8.89
N LEU A 47 8.09 -7.43 -9.20
CA LEU A 47 8.36 -6.39 -8.21
C LEU A 47 7.21 -6.27 -7.20
N PHE A 48 5.96 -6.14 -7.67
CA PHE A 48 4.81 -6.00 -6.78
C PHE A 48 4.53 -7.28 -5.97
N TRP A 49 4.78 -8.46 -6.55
CA TRP A 49 4.72 -9.72 -5.81
C TRP A 49 5.77 -9.79 -4.70
N ILE A 50 7.04 -9.50 -5.00
CA ILE A 50 8.14 -9.49 -4.00
C ILE A 50 7.81 -8.53 -2.86
N VAL A 51 7.42 -7.29 -3.18
CA VAL A 51 7.08 -6.28 -2.17
C VAL A 51 5.91 -6.75 -1.29
N THR A 52 4.87 -7.36 -1.88
CA THR A 52 3.74 -7.91 -1.12
C THR A 52 4.16 -9.05 -0.20
N VAL A 53 5.04 -9.95 -0.68
CA VAL A 53 5.57 -11.07 0.10
C VAL A 53 6.42 -10.56 1.25
N ILE A 54 7.32 -9.60 1.02
CA ILE A 54 8.13 -8.99 2.09
C ILE A 54 7.24 -8.35 3.16
N GLY A 55 6.21 -7.60 2.75
CA GLY A 55 5.21 -7.08 3.69
C GLY A 55 4.53 -8.19 4.49
N SER A 56 4.04 -9.23 3.80
CA SER A 56 3.35 -10.36 4.44
C SER A 56 4.25 -11.16 5.39
N LEU A 57 5.55 -11.29 5.10
CA LEU A 57 6.50 -11.93 6.01
C LEU A 57 6.80 -11.07 7.23
N ALA A 58 6.79 -9.74 7.09
CA ALA A 58 6.98 -8.83 8.22
C ALA A 58 5.89 -8.98 9.29
N SER A 59 4.64 -9.31 8.92
CA SER A 59 3.58 -9.55 9.91
C SER A 59 3.84 -10.80 10.77
N LEU A 60 4.51 -11.82 10.22
CA LEU A 60 4.85 -13.04 10.97
C LEU A 60 5.90 -12.79 12.05
N VAL A 61 6.79 -11.82 11.84
CA VAL A 61 7.84 -11.45 12.83
C VAL A 61 7.23 -10.82 14.08
N HIS A 62 6.05 -10.20 13.95
CA HIS A 62 5.32 -9.65 15.09
C HIS A 62 4.56 -10.72 15.90
N LEU A 63 4.36 -11.92 15.34
CA LEU A 63 3.69 -12.99 16.07
C LEU A 63 4.65 -13.60 17.09
N GLY A 64 4.28 -13.57 18.38
CA GLY A 64 5.05 -14.24 19.44
C GLY A 64 5.22 -15.75 19.21
N THR A 65 4.32 -16.39 18.46
CA THR A 65 4.45 -17.79 18.02
C THR A 65 4.05 -17.96 16.54
N PRO A 66 4.97 -17.80 15.58
CA PRO A 66 4.66 -17.89 14.14
C PRO A 66 4.04 -19.24 13.74
N GLY A 67 4.49 -20.34 14.35
CA GLY A 67 3.93 -21.68 14.12
C GLY A 67 2.49 -21.88 14.63
N GLY A 68 1.99 -20.98 15.49
CA GLY A 68 0.61 -20.98 15.99
C GLY A 68 -0.37 -20.20 15.11
N ALA A 69 0.09 -19.55 14.04
CA ALA A 69 -0.74 -18.67 13.21
C ALA A 69 -2.01 -19.34 12.65
N TYR A 70 -1.98 -20.66 12.40
CA TYR A 70 -3.15 -21.42 11.93
C TYR A 70 -4.34 -21.36 12.91
N ARG A 71 -4.09 -21.16 14.21
CA ARG A 71 -5.15 -21.04 15.22
C ARG A 71 -6.02 -19.81 15.01
N SER A 72 -5.48 -18.78 14.35
CA SER A 72 -6.25 -17.58 14.00
C SER A 72 -7.45 -17.92 13.11
N LEU A 73 -7.40 -19.00 12.32
CA LEU A 73 -8.51 -19.42 11.44
C LEU A 73 -9.79 -19.77 12.21
N ALA A 74 -9.68 -20.19 13.47
CA ALA A 74 -10.85 -20.49 14.31
C ALA A 74 -11.66 -19.25 14.70
N GLY A 75 -11.07 -18.04 14.62
CA GLY A 75 -11.67 -16.79 15.04
C GLY A 75 -12.33 -15.95 13.93
N LEU A 76 -12.56 -16.51 12.74
CA LEU A 76 -12.97 -15.74 11.55
C LEU A 76 -14.26 -14.95 11.72
N GLY A 77 -15.21 -15.52 12.48
CA GLY A 77 -16.51 -14.89 12.75
C GLY A 77 -16.40 -13.67 13.65
N GLU A 78 -15.45 -13.64 14.58
CA GLU A 78 -15.44 -12.69 15.69
C GLU A 78 -14.30 -11.67 15.61
N SER A 79 -13.11 -12.08 15.16
CA SER A 79 -11.90 -11.26 15.26
C SER A 79 -11.47 -10.68 13.91
N TRP A 80 -11.28 -9.36 13.86
CA TRP A 80 -10.71 -8.69 12.70
C TRP A 80 -9.28 -9.13 12.39
N LEU A 81 -8.50 -9.49 13.42
CA LEU A 81 -7.16 -10.04 13.24
C LEU A 81 -7.20 -11.39 12.52
N SER A 82 -8.18 -12.25 12.85
CA SER A 82 -8.38 -13.51 12.13
C SER A 82 -8.75 -13.28 10.66
N ARG A 83 -9.67 -12.33 10.42
CA ARG A 83 -10.07 -11.95 9.06
C ARG A 83 -8.89 -11.42 8.25
N GLU A 84 -7.99 -10.66 8.88
CA GLU A 84 -6.76 -10.16 8.26
C GLU A 84 -5.86 -11.31 7.80
N VAL A 85 -5.60 -12.30 8.66
CA VAL A 85 -4.78 -13.47 8.29
C VAL A 85 -5.35 -14.17 7.06
N VAL A 86 -6.67 -14.43 7.03
CA VAL A 86 -7.31 -15.06 5.87
C VAL A 86 -7.27 -14.17 4.64
N ALA A 87 -7.53 -12.87 4.78
CA ALA A 87 -7.45 -11.92 3.68
C ALA A 87 -6.03 -11.88 3.05
N PHE A 88 -4.98 -12.02 3.86
CA PHE A 88 -3.60 -12.05 3.38
C PHE A 88 -3.20 -13.41 2.79
N ILE A 89 -3.72 -14.53 3.28
CA ILE A 89 -3.57 -15.83 2.62
C ILE A 89 -4.18 -15.79 1.22
N LEU A 90 -5.42 -15.29 1.10
CA LEU A 90 -6.11 -15.14 -0.18
C LEU A 90 -5.38 -14.19 -1.12
N LEU A 91 -4.91 -13.05 -0.60
CA LEU A 91 -4.13 -12.08 -1.37
C LEU A 91 -2.83 -12.71 -1.91
N ASN A 92 -2.04 -13.37 -1.07
CA ASN A 92 -0.77 -13.97 -1.51
C ASN A 92 -0.99 -15.08 -2.54
N GLY A 93 -2.03 -15.90 -2.36
CA GLY A 93 -2.45 -16.89 -3.35
C GLY A 93 -2.85 -16.25 -4.68
N ALA A 94 -3.70 -15.22 -4.65
CA ALA A 94 -4.14 -14.51 -5.85
C ALA A 94 -2.98 -13.80 -6.56
N MET A 95 -2.06 -13.17 -5.82
CA MET A 95 -0.85 -12.53 -6.34
C MET A 95 0.08 -13.55 -7.01
N PHE A 96 0.27 -14.72 -6.40
CA PHE A 96 1.07 -15.80 -6.97
C PHE A 96 0.44 -16.35 -8.26
N CYS A 97 -0.85 -16.67 -8.25
CA CYS A 97 -1.57 -17.14 -9.43
C CYS A 97 -1.51 -16.12 -10.58
N TRP A 98 -1.68 -14.82 -10.25
CA TRP A 98 -1.56 -13.75 -11.23
C TRP A 98 -0.14 -13.65 -11.81
N LEU A 99 0.90 -13.66 -10.96
CA LEU A 99 2.29 -13.65 -11.41
C LEU A 99 2.63 -14.85 -12.29
N ALA A 100 2.21 -16.06 -11.89
CA ALA A 100 2.41 -17.27 -12.66
C ALA A 100 1.76 -17.17 -14.05
N LEU A 101 0.55 -16.61 -14.13
CA LEU A 101 -0.15 -16.42 -15.38
C LEU A 101 0.53 -15.37 -16.28
N VAL A 102 1.00 -14.26 -15.70
CA VAL A 102 1.83 -13.25 -16.39
C VAL A 102 3.11 -13.87 -16.95
N TRP A 103 3.72 -14.80 -16.21
CA TRP A 103 4.95 -15.47 -16.63
C TRP A 103 4.70 -16.45 -17.79
N LEU A 104 3.72 -17.32 -17.63
CA LEU A 104 3.43 -18.41 -18.56
C LEU A 104 2.71 -17.94 -19.83
N LYS A 105 1.71 -17.05 -19.69
CA LYS A 105 0.84 -16.61 -20.78
C LYS A 105 0.54 -15.11 -20.70
N PRO A 106 1.55 -14.23 -20.89
CA PRO A 106 1.44 -12.78 -20.65
C PRO A 106 0.35 -12.08 -21.48
N ASN A 107 0.02 -12.60 -22.67
CA ASN A 107 -0.96 -12.00 -23.58
C ASN A 107 -2.36 -12.62 -23.44
N HIS A 108 -2.57 -13.54 -22.50
CA HIS A 108 -3.86 -14.22 -22.32
C HIS A 108 -4.84 -13.32 -21.57
N TYR A 109 -6.10 -13.27 -22.01
CA TYR A 109 -7.13 -12.39 -21.41
C TYR A 109 -7.32 -12.62 -19.89
N LEU A 110 -7.10 -13.86 -19.42
CA LEU A 110 -7.14 -14.20 -18.00
C LEU A 110 -6.12 -13.42 -17.15
N VAL A 111 -5.00 -12.94 -17.71
CA VAL A 111 -4.03 -12.08 -16.99
C VAL A 111 -4.74 -10.82 -16.48
N ARG A 112 -5.58 -10.23 -17.33
CA ARG A 112 -6.35 -9.04 -17.00
C ARG A 112 -7.43 -9.34 -15.96
N ILE A 113 -8.18 -10.43 -16.15
CA ILE A 113 -9.25 -10.81 -15.21
C ILE A 113 -8.65 -11.09 -13.83
N LEU A 114 -7.61 -11.91 -13.79
CA LEU A 114 -6.96 -12.30 -12.55
C LEU A 114 -6.26 -11.11 -11.89
N GLY A 115 -5.63 -10.21 -12.65
CA GLY A 115 -5.08 -8.95 -12.12
C GLY A 115 -6.15 -8.07 -11.48
N GLY A 116 -7.33 -7.98 -12.10
CA GLY A 116 -8.47 -7.26 -11.56
C GLY A 116 -9.02 -7.89 -10.28
N VAL A 117 -9.17 -9.22 -10.27
CA VAL A 117 -9.59 -9.98 -9.08
C VAL A 117 -8.57 -9.81 -7.94
N THR A 118 -7.28 -9.94 -8.22
CA THR A 118 -6.20 -9.75 -7.24
C THR A 118 -6.20 -8.34 -6.67
N ALA A 119 -6.42 -7.32 -7.50
CA ALA A 119 -6.55 -5.94 -7.04
C ALA A 119 -7.77 -5.76 -6.12
N LEU A 120 -8.94 -6.33 -6.47
CA LEU A 120 -10.14 -6.28 -5.63
C LEU A 120 -9.95 -6.99 -4.28
N VAL A 121 -9.37 -8.19 -4.30
CA VAL A 121 -9.02 -8.94 -3.08
C VAL A 121 -8.06 -8.10 -2.24
N GLY A 122 -7.03 -7.51 -2.82
CA GLY A 122 -6.09 -6.66 -2.10
C GLY A 122 -6.72 -5.41 -1.49
N LEU A 123 -7.60 -4.71 -2.21
CA LEU A 123 -8.34 -3.58 -1.65
C LEU A 123 -9.23 -4.01 -0.47
N ALA A 124 -9.89 -5.17 -0.58
CA ALA A 124 -10.63 -5.75 0.54
C ALA A 124 -9.70 -6.10 1.72
N SER A 125 -8.51 -6.66 1.48
CA SER A 125 -7.51 -6.93 2.52
C SER A 125 -7.06 -5.65 3.23
N ILE A 126 -6.85 -4.55 2.51
CA ILE A 126 -6.53 -3.25 3.11
C ILE A 126 -7.66 -2.78 4.03
N LEU A 127 -8.92 -2.93 3.60
CA LEU A 127 -10.07 -2.57 4.42
C LEU A 127 -10.14 -3.45 5.67
N VAL A 128 -9.93 -4.76 5.55
CA VAL A 128 -9.91 -5.68 6.70
C VAL A 128 -8.81 -5.29 7.70
N THR A 129 -7.58 -5.05 7.23
CA THR A 129 -6.47 -4.54 8.07
C THR A 129 -6.86 -3.23 8.75
N SER A 130 -7.47 -2.29 8.02
CA SER A 130 -7.88 -1.02 8.61
C SER A 130 -8.91 -1.19 9.73
N GLN A 131 -9.76 -2.23 9.67
CA GLN A 131 -10.75 -2.53 10.71
C GLN A 131 -10.12 -3.07 11.99
N VAL A 132 -8.95 -3.71 11.92
CA VAL A 132 -8.19 -4.11 13.13
C VAL A 132 -7.99 -2.88 14.01
N TYR A 133 -7.58 -1.76 13.44
CA TYR A 133 -7.32 -0.51 14.18
C TYR A 133 -8.59 0.32 14.39
N TYR A 134 -9.43 0.45 13.36
CA TYR A 134 -10.62 1.29 13.42
C TYR A 134 -11.58 0.84 14.52
N GLN A 135 -11.65 -0.44 14.85
CA GLN A 135 -12.62 -0.94 15.83
C GLN A 135 -12.20 -0.67 17.29
N MET A 136 -11.00 -0.15 17.53
CA MET A 136 -10.50 0.16 18.86
C MET A 136 -10.98 1.53 19.35
N ALA A 137 -12.23 1.59 19.84
CA ALA A 137 -12.86 2.83 20.30
C ALA A 137 -12.07 3.56 21.42
N LEU A 138 -11.27 2.82 22.21
CA LEU A 138 -10.41 3.38 23.26
C LEU A 138 -9.18 4.13 22.71
N HIS A 139 -8.90 4.03 21.42
CA HIS A 139 -7.79 4.70 20.75
C HIS A 139 -8.32 5.63 19.65
N PRO A 140 -8.72 6.88 20.00
CA PRO A 140 -9.38 7.80 19.06
C PRO A 140 -8.60 8.07 17.78
N LEU A 141 -7.26 8.08 17.83
CA LEU A 141 -6.41 8.32 16.66
C LEU A 141 -6.46 7.18 15.62
N TRP A 142 -6.83 5.98 16.06
CA TRP A 142 -7.08 4.82 15.21
C TRP A 142 -8.55 4.67 14.84
N HIS A 143 -9.46 4.97 15.76
CA HIS A 143 -10.93 4.98 15.58
C HIS A 143 -11.43 6.21 14.78
N THR A 144 -10.91 6.38 13.56
CA THR A 144 -11.39 7.41 12.62
C THR A 144 -11.39 6.91 11.20
N VAL A 145 -12.22 7.53 10.35
CA VAL A 145 -12.24 7.28 8.89
C VAL A 145 -10.90 7.59 8.22
N ALA A 146 -10.02 8.37 8.87
CA ALA A 146 -8.66 8.61 8.40
C ALA A 146 -7.84 7.32 8.28
N THR A 147 -8.11 6.30 9.09
CA THR A 147 -7.38 5.02 9.06
C THR A 147 -7.59 4.27 7.74
N PRO A 148 -8.82 3.86 7.36
CA PRO A 148 -9.05 3.21 6.07
C PRO A 148 -8.68 4.11 4.87
N VAL A 149 -9.01 5.40 4.93
CA VAL A 149 -8.72 6.35 3.84
C VAL A 149 -7.21 6.51 3.62
N GLY A 150 -6.43 6.65 4.70
CA GLY A 150 -4.98 6.77 4.62
C GLY A 150 -4.31 5.49 4.12
N PHE A 151 -4.82 4.31 4.52
CA PHE A 151 -4.26 3.03 4.07
C PHE A 151 -4.50 2.80 2.57
N LEU A 152 -5.70 3.14 2.08
CA LEU A 152 -6.00 3.15 0.66
C LEU A 152 -5.20 4.21 -0.10
N GLY A 153 -5.02 5.40 0.50
CA GLY A 153 -4.20 6.48 -0.03
C GLY A 153 -2.76 6.04 -0.29
N THR A 154 -2.12 5.38 0.69
CA THR A 154 -0.78 4.79 0.55
C THR A 154 -0.71 3.81 -0.62
N ALA A 155 -1.68 2.90 -0.74
CA ALA A 155 -1.71 1.90 -1.81
C ALA A 155 -1.80 2.56 -3.19
N VAL A 156 -2.79 3.44 -3.37
CA VAL A 156 -3.01 4.15 -4.63
C VAL A 156 -1.78 5.02 -4.97
N LEU A 157 -1.25 5.78 -4.01
CA LEU A 157 -0.13 6.67 -4.25
C LEU A 157 1.13 5.91 -4.71
N LEU A 158 1.58 4.91 -3.94
CA LEU A 158 2.79 4.16 -4.25
C LEU A 158 2.65 3.31 -5.51
N GLY A 159 1.49 2.67 -5.70
CA GLY A 159 1.20 1.84 -6.86
C GLY A 159 1.24 2.62 -8.17
N PHE A 160 0.43 3.68 -8.26
CA PHE A 160 0.34 4.48 -9.48
C PHE A 160 1.60 5.27 -9.76
N MET A 161 2.31 5.75 -8.72
CA MET A 161 3.60 6.41 -8.91
C MET A 161 4.67 5.45 -9.47
N SER A 162 4.71 4.20 -8.98
CA SER A 162 5.65 3.18 -9.49
C SER A 162 5.40 2.88 -10.97
N VAL A 163 4.13 2.71 -11.35
CA VAL A 163 3.75 2.45 -12.75
C VAL A 163 3.98 3.68 -13.63
N ALA A 164 3.76 4.90 -13.12
CA ALA A 164 4.06 6.13 -13.84
C ALA A 164 5.55 6.30 -14.16
N VAL A 165 6.43 6.02 -13.19
CA VAL A 165 7.89 6.04 -13.39
C VAL A 165 8.32 4.99 -14.41
N ALA A 166 7.72 3.79 -14.36
CA ALA A 166 7.98 2.74 -15.34
C ALA A 166 7.57 3.14 -16.78
N TYR A 167 6.43 3.83 -16.93
CA TYR A 167 6.02 4.39 -18.22
C TYR A 167 7.00 5.45 -18.73
N GLY A 168 7.42 6.36 -17.87
CA GLY A 168 8.41 7.38 -18.20
C GLY A 168 9.71 6.76 -18.73
N TYR A 169 10.17 5.69 -18.06
CA TYR A 169 11.42 5.01 -18.39
C TYR A 169 11.40 4.27 -19.73
N TRP A 170 10.28 3.64 -20.09
CA TRP A 170 10.25 2.82 -21.31
C TRP A 170 9.63 3.47 -22.52
N TYR A 171 8.70 4.41 -22.35
CA TYR A 171 7.92 4.95 -23.45
C TYR A 171 8.11 6.47 -23.63
N SER A 172 8.79 7.15 -22.70
CA SER A 172 8.79 8.62 -22.61
C SER A 172 7.37 9.23 -22.70
N ALA A 173 6.36 8.40 -22.40
CA ALA A 173 4.96 8.68 -22.62
C ALA A 173 4.24 8.79 -21.29
N PHE A 174 3.29 9.70 -21.24
CA PHE A 174 2.56 10.03 -20.03
C PHE A 174 1.18 9.36 -20.03
N SER A 175 0.90 8.50 -19.05
CA SER A 175 -0.45 7.95 -18.85
C SER A 175 -1.30 8.91 -18.01
N THR A 176 -2.41 9.40 -18.58
CA THR A 176 -3.41 10.22 -17.87
C THR A 176 -4.05 9.46 -16.72
N LEU A 177 -4.18 8.14 -16.85
CA LEU A 177 -4.68 7.25 -15.81
C LEU A 177 -3.72 7.20 -14.61
N CYS A 178 -2.41 7.07 -14.86
CA CYS A 178 -1.41 7.19 -13.81
C CYS A 178 -1.48 8.52 -13.06
N ARG A 179 -1.66 9.63 -13.79
CA ARG A 179 -1.86 10.95 -13.18
C ARG A 179 -3.06 10.98 -12.25
N GLY A 180 -4.20 10.51 -12.74
CA GLY A 180 -5.44 10.47 -11.97
C GLY A 180 -5.28 9.65 -10.70
N GLY A 181 -4.63 8.48 -10.81
CA GLY A 181 -4.30 7.65 -9.66
C GLY A 181 -3.39 8.34 -8.65
N ILE A 182 -2.29 8.98 -9.09
CA ILE A 182 -1.39 9.70 -8.17
C ILE A 182 -2.12 10.86 -7.48
N VAL A 183 -2.90 11.65 -8.22
CA VAL A 183 -3.70 12.76 -7.64
C VAL A 183 -4.71 12.23 -6.64
N LEU A 184 -5.41 11.13 -6.95
CA LEU A 184 -6.31 10.48 -6.01
C LEU A 184 -5.58 10.01 -4.76
N GLY A 185 -4.41 9.39 -4.90
CA GLY A 185 -3.56 8.98 -3.78
C GLY A 185 -3.14 10.16 -2.89
N ILE A 186 -2.73 11.28 -3.49
CA ILE A 186 -2.40 12.52 -2.76
C ILE A 186 -3.62 13.02 -1.99
N VAL A 187 -4.79 13.09 -2.62
CA VAL A 187 -6.03 13.57 -1.99
C VAL A 187 -6.45 12.68 -0.83
N LEU A 188 -6.38 11.35 -0.99
CA LEU A 188 -6.70 10.40 0.08
C LEU A 188 -5.72 10.52 1.25
N SER A 189 -4.41 10.53 0.98
CA SER A 189 -3.39 10.65 2.03
C SER A 189 -3.45 12.00 2.74
N ALA A 190 -3.58 13.10 2.01
CA ALA A 190 -3.71 14.45 2.59
C ALA A 190 -5.02 14.61 3.37
N GLY A 191 -6.14 14.09 2.84
CA GLY A 191 -7.43 14.12 3.52
C GLY A 191 -7.44 13.29 4.80
N ALA A 192 -6.80 12.12 4.79
CA ALA A 192 -6.61 11.30 5.99
C ALA A 192 -5.77 12.02 7.05
N LEU A 193 -4.66 12.67 6.66
CA LEU A 193 -3.86 13.47 7.58
C LEU A 193 -4.67 14.64 8.14
N TRP A 194 -5.41 15.37 7.28
CA TRP A 194 -6.27 16.46 7.71
C TRP A 194 -7.25 16.02 8.80
N VAL A 195 -8.00 14.94 8.56
CA VAL A 195 -8.95 14.40 9.54
C VAL A 195 -8.23 13.96 10.82
N ARG A 196 -7.08 13.27 10.71
CA ARG A 196 -6.34 12.78 11.88
C ARG A 196 -5.85 13.91 12.78
N TYR A 197 -5.41 15.03 12.21
CA TYR A 197 -4.93 16.18 13.00
C TYR A 197 -6.04 17.03 13.62
N HIS A 198 -7.31 16.73 13.31
CA HIS A 198 -8.46 17.28 14.06
C HIS A 198 -8.83 16.42 15.28
N VAL A 199 -8.19 15.25 15.46
CA VAL A 199 -8.41 14.38 16.61
C VAL A 199 -7.46 14.79 17.74
N PRO A 200 -7.96 14.93 18.99
CA PRO A 200 -7.11 15.21 20.14
C PRO A 200 -6.02 14.15 20.33
N GLY A 201 -4.80 14.59 20.67
CA GLY A 201 -3.65 13.71 20.90
C GLY A 201 -2.79 13.44 19.65
N ALA A 202 -3.12 13.98 18.48
CA ALA A 202 -2.27 13.90 17.31
C ALA A 202 -1.00 14.76 17.46
N ASP A 203 0.19 14.15 17.42
CA ASP A 203 1.47 14.87 17.51
C ASP A 203 1.82 15.57 16.17
N ALA A 204 1.64 16.89 16.13
CA ALA A 204 1.99 17.73 14.97
C ALA A 204 3.44 18.23 15.00
N ALA A 205 4.12 18.11 16.15
CA ALA A 205 5.52 18.50 16.30
C ALA A 205 6.47 17.36 15.85
N SER A 206 5.96 16.13 15.71
CA SER A 206 6.76 14.98 15.31
C SER A 206 7.51 15.20 13.99
N PRO A 207 8.84 14.99 13.95
CA PRO A 207 9.63 15.01 12.71
C PRO A 207 9.13 14.00 11.67
N LEU A 208 8.48 12.90 12.10
CA LEU A 208 7.94 11.88 11.21
C LEU A 208 6.79 12.41 10.34
N LEU A 209 5.96 13.31 10.89
CA LEU A 209 4.92 14.00 10.12
C LEU A 209 5.55 14.82 9.01
N TRP A 210 6.52 15.67 9.37
CA TRP A 210 7.17 16.56 8.42
C TRP A 210 7.92 15.79 7.34
N TRP A 211 8.54 14.66 7.70
CA TRP A 211 9.12 13.74 6.73
C TRP A 211 8.05 13.13 5.82
N GLN A 212 6.91 12.69 6.34
CA GLN A 212 5.81 12.20 5.51
C GLN A 212 5.31 13.27 4.52
N LEU A 213 5.06 14.50 4.98
CA LEU A 213 4.60 15.60 4.13
C LEU A 213 5.62 15.90 3.03
N CYS A 214 6.91 15.99 3.37
CA CYS A 214 7.97 16.30 2.42
C CYS A 214 8.26 15.13 1.46
N ALA A 215 8.58 13.95 2.00
CA ALA A 215 9.05 12.81 1.23
C ALA A 215 7.93 12.06 0.49
N SER A 216 6.69 12.10 0.98
CA SER A 216 5.53 11.53 0.29
C SER A 216 4.77 12.60 -0.51
N LEU A 217 4.08 13.54 0.14
CA LEU A 217 3.15 14.43 -0.55
C LEU A 217 3.84 15.43 -1.49
N CYS A 218 4.87 16.13 -1.01
CA CYS A 218 5.59 17.12 -1.85
C CYS A 218 6.32 16.44 -3.02
N VAL A 219 6.97 15.28 -2.79
CA VAL A 219 7.60 14.49 -3.86
C VAL A 219 6.55 13.96 -4.85
N ALA A 220 5.37 13.55 -4.40
CA ALA A 220 4.31 13.10 -5.29
C ALA A 220 3.76 14.24 -6.16
N VAL A 221 3.49 15.41 -5.58
CA VAL A 221 3.07 16.62 -6.31
C VAL A 221 4.15 17.03 -7.31
N TRP A 222 5.42 17.04 -6.88
CA TRP A 222 6.56 17.30 -7.75
C TRP A 222 6.62 16.29 -8.90
N GLY A 223 6.51 15.00 -8.59
CA GLY A 223 6.50 13.91 -9.55
C GLY A 223 5.45 14.12 -10.62
N VAL A 224 4.19 14.37 -10.24
CA VAL A 224 3.09 14.67 -11.18
C VAL A 224 3.42 15.86 -12.09
N SER A 225 4.02 16.92 -11.56
CA SER A 225 4.41 18.10 -12.34
C SER A 225 5.54 17.80 -13.33
N ARG A 226 6.45 16.89 -12.99
CA ARG A 226 7.69 16.62 -13.75
C ARG A 226 7.58 15.46 -14.73
N LEU A 227 6.66 14.52 -14.50
CA LEU A 227 6.42 13.39 -15.39
C LEU A 227 6.07 13.82 -16.83
N ARG A 228 5.44 14.99 -17.02
CA ARG A 228 5.15 15.54 -18.36
C ARG A 228 6.38 16.04 -19.12
N TYR A 229 7.45 16.38 -18.39
CA TYR A 229 8.69 16.92 -18.96
C TYR A 229 9.75 15.83 -19.15
N GLY A 230 9.36 14.56 -19.13
CA GLY A 230 10.27 13.43 -19.33
C GLY A 230 11.18 13.14 -18.13
N VAL A 231 11.03 13.84 -17.00
CA VAL A 231 11.80 13.55 -15.79
C VAL A 231 11.08 12.44 -15.02
N HIS A 232 11.78 11.34 -14.76
CA HIS A 232 11.27 10.20 -14.01
C HIS A 232 12.44 9.50 -13.31
N SER A 233 12.24 9.11 -12.05
CA SER A 233 13.26 8.40 -11.28
C SER A 233 12.63 7.50 -10.24
N TRP A 234 13.16 6.28 -10.11
CA TRP A 234 12.79 5.37 -9.02
C TRP A 234 13.17 5.94 -7.64
N ALA A 235 14.06 6.94 -7.58
CA ALA A 235 14.35 7.68 -6.35
C ALA A 235 13.11 8.37 -5.79
N TRP A 236 12.17 8.81 -6.64
CA TRP A 236 10.92 9.42 -6.18
C TRP A 236 10.04 8.40 -5.47
N VAL A 237 9.92 7.19 -6.04
CA VAL A 237 9.17 6.09 -5.40
C VAL A 237 9.83 5.73 -4.07
N ALA A 238 11.16 5.59 -4.03
CA ALA A 238 11.89 5.30 -2.81
C ALA A 238 11.67 6.38 -1.72
N LEU A 239 11.71 7.67 -2.09
CA LEU A 239 11.42 8.77 -1.16
C LEU A 239 9.99 8.71 -0.64
N ILE A 240 9.00 8.50 -1.51
CA ILE A 240 7.59 8.36 -1.10
C ILE A 240 7.44 7.17 -0.14
N VAL A 241 8.09 6.04 -0.40
CA VAL A 241 8.10 4.88 0.51
C VAL A 241 8.62 5.29 1.89
N THR A 242 9.73 6.04 1.98
CA THR A 242 10.23 6.51 3.30
C THR A 242 9.26 7.46 3.99
N GLY A 243 8.54 8.30 3.23
CA GLY A 243 7.48 9.16 3.77
C GLY A 243 6.30 8.36 4.32
N GLU A 244 5.83 7.36 3.56
CA GLU A 244 4.74 6.46 3.99
C GLU A 244 5.14 5.60 5.19
N LEU A 245 6.39 5.13 5.26
CA LEU A 245 6.94 4.45 6.44
C LEU A 245 6.95 5.37 7.66
N ALA A 246 7.43 6.62 7.53
CA ALA A 246 7.42 7.58 8.63
C ALA A 246 5.99 7.90 9.12
N GLY A 247 5.05 8.08 8.19
CA GLY A 247 3.64 8.27 8.52
C GLY A 247 3.02 7.08 9.25
N ARG A 248 3.41 5.86 8.88
CA ARG A 248 2.94 4.64 9.53
C ARG A 248 3.62 4.39 10.88
N MET A 249 4.89 4.77 11.05
CA MET A 249 5.56 4.80 12.36
C MET A 249 4.85 5.76 13.30
N LEU A 250 4.51 6.97 12.82
CA LEU A 250 3.78 7.97 13.60
C LEU A 250 2.37 7.49 13.97
N PHE A 251 1.70 6.81 13.05
CA PHE A 251 0.39 6.19 13.31
C PHE A 251 0.42 5.23 14.51
N TYR A 252 1.44 4.37 14.61
CA TYR A 252 1.56 3.45 15.75
C TYR A 252 2.05 4.17 17.01
N SER A 253 3.08 5.01 16.91
CA SER A 253 3.69 5.65 18.08
C SER A 253 2.74 6.60 18.80
N ASN A 254 1.84 7.28 18.09
CA ASN A 254 0.88 8.21 18.69
C ASN A 254 -0.11 7.53 19.65
N VAL A 255 -0.28 6.21 19.56
CA VAL A 255 -1.11 5.44 20.48
C VAL A 255 -0.24 4.64 21.45
N MET A 256 0.77 3.93 20.94
CA MET A 256 1.57 3.00 21.72
C MET A 256 2.59 3.66 22.65
N SER A 257 2.92 4.94 22.45
CA SER A 257 3.74 5.68 23.41
C SER A 257 2.98 6.07 24.68
N GLY A 258 1.65 6.23 24.58
CA GLY A 258 0.78 6.55 25.73
C GLY A 258 0.19 5.33 26.43
N ALA A 259 -0.04 4.25 25.69
CA ALA A 259 -0.52 2.98 26.21
C ALA A 259 0.05 1.82 25.37
N PRO A 260 1.19 1.22 25.75
CA PRO A 260 1.69 0.02 25.08
C PRO A 260 0.70 -1.14 25.27
N TRP A 261 0.81 -2.17 24.43
CA TRP A 261 -0.07 -3.34 24.41
C TRP A 261 -0.04 -4.24 25.66
N PHE A 262 0.57 -3.77 26.75
CA PHE A 262 0.85 -4.52 27.98
C PHE A 262 0.72 -3.62 29.20
#